data_AF-A0A316C0T6-F1
#
_entry.id   AF-A0A316C0T6-F1
#
_cell.length_a   1.000
_cell.length_b   1.000
_cell.length_c   1.000
_cell.angle_alpha   90.00
_cell.angle_beta   90.00
_cell.angle_gamma   90.00
#
_symmetry.space_group_name_H-M   'P 1'
#
loop_
_entity.id
_entity.type
_entity.pdbx_description
1 polymer ?
#
loop_
_entity_poly.entity_id
_entity_poly.type
_entity_poly.pdbx_seq_one_letter_code
_entity_poly.pdbx_strand_id
1 'polypeptide(L)'
;MRYSFCHTIHDEALGIDVIYDIECEIELSVVPDAGAPQVSVDGVYVDGKNLFAGSAISKAIAAEIANAAVDDDDLTARAIEDEGFVYRGLGANDPDGRYVHVS
;
A
#
# COMPACT_ATOMS: atom_id res chain seq x y z
N MET A 1 5.37 -7.74 4.29
CA MET A 1 4.19 -8.63 4.43
C MET A 1 3.39 -8.63 3.12
N ARG A 2 2.59 -9.67 2.82
CA ARG A 2 1.78 -9.73 1.59
C ARG A 2 0.29 -9.62 1.88
N TYR A 3 -0.41 -8.81 1.09
CA TYR A 3 -1.84 -8.55 1.22
C TYR A 3 -2.55 -8.74 -0.10
N SER A 4 -3.71 -9.39 -0.07
CA SER A 4 -4.62 -9.42 -1.23
C SER A 4 -5.13 -8.01 -1.52
N PHE A 5 -5.14 -7.66 -2.80
CA PHE A 5 -5.60 -6.36 -3.28
C PHE A 5 -6.29 -6.53 -4.63
N CYS A 6 -7.31 -5.70 -4.88
CA CYS A 6 -8.04 -5.67 -6.13
C CYS A 6 -8.13 -4.22 -6.60
N HIS A 7 -7.78 -3.97 -7.86
CA HIS A 7 -7.76 -2.62 -8.39
C HIS A 7 -8.16 -2.59 -9.87
N THR A 8 -8.86 -1.51 -10.25
CA THR A 8 -9.22 -1.20 -11.64
C THR A 8 -8.43 0.03 -12.06
N ILE A 9 -7.70 -0.08 -13.17
CA ILE A 9 -6.93 1.03 -13.74
C ILE A 9 -7.87 1.90 -14.56
N HIS A 10 -8.05 3.14 -14.12
CA HIS A 10 -8.87 4.16 -14.77
C HIS A 10 -8.02 5.15 -15.57
N ASP A 11 -8.42 5.46 -16.80
CA ASP A 11 -7.86 6.56 -17.59
C ASP A 11 -8.68 7.83 -17.33
N GLU A 12 -8.17 8.67 -16.45
CA GLU A 12 -8.79 9.94 -16.05
C GLU A 12 -8.99 10.91 -17.23
N ALA A 13 -8.13 10.87 -18.26
CA ALA A 13 -8.22 11.80 -19.39
C ALA A 13 -9.37 11.44 -20.33
N LEU A 14 -9.66 10.16 -20.45
CA LEU A 14 -10.75 9.63 -21.28
C LEU A 14 -12.03 9.34 -20.48
N GLY A 15 -11.94 9.28 -19.14
CA GLY A 15 -13.04 8.96 -18.24
C GLY A 15 -13.53 7.52 -18.39
N ILE A 16 -12.61 6.58 -18.65
CA ILE A 16 -12.92 5.16 -18.88
C ILE A 16 -12.03 4.25 -18.04
N ASP A 17 -12.56 3.09 -17.68
CA ASP A 17 -11.76 2.01 -17.10
C ASP A 17 -11.04 1.25 -18.22
N VAL A 18 -9.74 1.01 -18.04
CA VAL A 18 -8.88 0.38 -19.06
C VAL A 18 -8.61 -1.08 -18.73
N ILE A 19 -8.37 -1.39 -17.45
CA ILE A 19 -8.09 -2.74 -16.97
C ILE A 19 -8.88 -2.95 -15.68
N TYR A 20 -9.78 -3.92 -15.71
CA TYR A 20 -10.74 -4.18 -14.64
C TYR A 20 -10.25 -5.26 -13.68
N ASP A 21 -10.60 -5.10 -12.41
CA ASP A 21 -10.56 -6.14 -11.37
C ASP A 21 -9.25 -6.94 -11.35
N ILE A 22 -8.13 -6.22 -11.33
CA ILE A 22 -6.80 -6.83 -11.24
C ILE A 22 -6.62 -7.40 -9.84
N GLU A 23 -6.87 -8.70 -9.70
CA GLU A 23 -6.58 -9.45 -8.48
C GLU A 23 -5.06 -9.67 -8.34
N CYS A 24 -4.49 -9.18 -7.24
CA CYS A 24 -3.06 -9.25 -7.00
C CYS A 24 -2.71 -9.37 -5.51
N GLU A 25 -1.44 -9.65 -5.23
CA GLU A 25 -0.86 -9.53 -3.90
C GLU A 25 0.12 -8.36 -3.88
N ILE A 26 0.00 -7.49 -2.88
CA ILE A 26 0.93 -6.38 -2.64
C ILE A 26 1.86 -6.75 -1.49
N GLU A 27 3.15 -6.67 -1.74
CA GLU A 27 4.17 -6.78 -0.71
C GLU A 27 4.48 -5.39 -0.15
N LEU A 28 4.19 -5.20 1.12
CA LEU A 28 4.38 -3.96 1.85
C LEU A 28 5.45 -4.10 2.93
N SER A 29 6.27 -3.07 3.09
CA SER A 29 7.11 -2.85 4.26
C SER A 29 6.62 -1.65 5.03
N VAL A 30 6.70 -1.71 6.36
CA VAL A 30 6.39 -0.58 7.24
C VAL A 30 7.67 -0.14 7.91
N VAL A 31 8.05 1.11 7.69
CA VAL A 31 9.28 1.69 8.26
C VAL A 31 8.93 2.97 9.04
N PRO A 32 9.51 3.18 10.23
CA PRO A 32 9.33 4.44 10.94
C PRO A 32 10.07 5.57 10.22
N ASP A 33 9.36 6.61 9.82
CA ASP A 33 9.90 7.86 9.30
C ASP A 33 9.39 9.06 10.11
N ALA A 34 10.30 9.93 10.54
CA ALA A 34 10.02 11.07 11.41
C ALA A 34 9.14 10.76 12.66
N GLY A 35 9.14 9.51 13.15
CA GLY A 35 8.34 9.06 14.30
C GLY A 35 6.92 8.58 13.96
N ALA A 36 6.57 8.50 12.67
CA ALA A 36 5.34 7.89 12.18
C ALA A 36 5.66 6.67 11.29
N PRO A 37 4.89 5.58 11.36
CA PRO A 37 5.05 4.46 10.45
C PRO A 37 4.66 4.91 9.03
N GLN A 38 5.52 4.62 8.07
CA GLN A 38 5.30 4.83 6.64
C GLN A 38 5.26 3.48 5.95
N VAL A 39 4.32 3.33 5.03
CA VAL A 39 4.14 2.12 4.23
C VAL A 39 4.83 2.31 2.89
N SER A 40 5.62 1.32 2.47
CA SER A 40 6.21 1.26 1.13
C SER A 40 5.82 -0.04 0.43
N VAL A 41 5.55 0.05 -0.87
CA VAL A 41 5.29 -1.13 -1.72
C VAL A 41 6.63 -1.64 -2.26
N ASP A 42 6.99 -2.87 -1.88
CA ASP A 42 8.20 -3.54 -2.36
C ASP A 42 7.91 -4.41 -3.60
N GLY A 43 6.65 -4.82 -3.78
CA GLY A 43 6.27 -5.74 -4.84
C GLY A 43 4.79 -5.75 -5.16
N VAL A 44 4.46 -5.95 -6.43
CA VAL A 44 3.10 -6.21 -6.92
C VAL A 44 3.13 -7.55 -7.65
N TYR A 45 2.36 -8.52 -7.16
CA TYR A 45 2.39 -9.89 -7.64
C TYR A 45 1.07 -10.30 -8.26
N VAL A 46 1.11 -10.79 -9.50
CA VAL A 46 -0.02 -11.44 -10.18
C VAL A 46 0.39 -12.87 -10.50
N ASP A 47 -0.43 -13.83 -10.13
CA ASP A 47 -0.11 -15.27 -10.20
C ASP A 47 1.27 -15.62 -9.57
N GLY A 48 1.59 -14.97 -8.44
CA GLY A 48 2.86 -15.13 -7.74
C GLY A 48 4.08 -14.52 -8.45
N LYS A 49 3.91 -13.80 -9.56
CA LYS A 49 5.00 -13.15 -10.31
C LYS A 49 5.05 -11.66 -10.05
N ASN A 50 6.22 -11.16 -9.66
CA ASN A 50 6.43 -9.73 -9.43
C ASN A 50 6.41 -8.95 -10.76
N LEU A 51 5.43 -8.08 -10.93
CA LEU A 51 5.27 -7.24 -12.12
C LEU A 51 6.40 -6.21 -12.28
N PHE A 52 7.04 -5.78 -11.19
CA PHE A 52 8.22 -4.89 -11.27
C PHE A 52 9.43 -5.56 -11.93
N ALA A 53 9.49 -6.89 -11.97
CA ALA A 53 10.52 -7.62 -12.71
C ALA A 53 10.14 -7.87 -14.19
N GLY A 54 8.94 -7.45 -14.60
CA GLY A 54 8.38 -7.72 -15.91
C GLY A 54 8.79 -6.73 -17.01
N SER A 55 7.98 -6.71 -18.06
CA SER A 55 8.12 -5.78 -19.19
C SER A 55 7.83 -4.33 -18.79
N ALA A 56 8.11 -3.37 -19.68
CA ALA A 56 7.77 -1.95 -19.43
C ALA A 56 6.28 -1.75 -19.12
N ILE A 57 5.40 -2.46 -19.80
CA ILE A 57 3.94 -2.42 -19.56
C ILE A 57 3.63 -2.99 -18.18
N SER A 58 4.23 -4.14 -17.82
CA SER A 58 4.04 -4.76 -16.50
C SER A 58 4.48 -3.83 -15.37
N LYS A 59 5.60 -3.13 -15.55
CA LYS A 59 6.11 -2.16 -14.57
C LYS A 59 5.20 -0.94 -14.44
N ALA A 60 4.62 -0.45 -15.56
CA ALA A 60 3.67 0.66 -15.52
C ALA A 60 2.40 0.28 -14.76
N ILE A 61 1.84 -0.91 -15.03
CA ILE A 61 0.70 -1.46 -14.28
C ILE A 61 1.05 -1.62 -12.79
N ALA A 62 2.24 -2.16 -12.48
CA ALA A 62 2.69 -2.31 -11.10
C ALA A 62 2.80 -0.98 -10.36
N ALA A 63 3.30 0.07 -11.02
CA ALA A 63 3.41 1.40 -10.43
C ALA A 63 2.03 2.00 -10.11
N GLU A 64 1.07 1.85 -11.02
CA GLU A 64 -0.30 2.31 -10.79
C GLU A 64 -0.95 1.60 -9.60
N ILE A 65 -0.87 0.27 -9.57
CA ILE A 65 -1.41 -0.54 -8.47
C ILE A 65 -0.70 -0.18 -7.15
N ALA A 66 0.61 0.04 -7.17
CA ALA A 66 1.37 0.41 -5.98
C ALA A 66 0.93 1.77 -5.42
N ASN A 67 0.68 2.76 -6.28
CA ASN A 67 0.16 4.05 -5.84
C ASN A 67 -1.22 3.89 -5.19
N ALA A 68 -2.12 3.18 -5.87
CA ALA A 68 -3.45 2.91 -5.33
C ALA A 68 -3.42 2.15 -3.99
N ALA A 69 -2.48 1.22 -3.81
CA ALA A 69 -2.31 0.49 -2.57
C ALA A 69 -1.79 1.36 -1.41
N VAL A 70 -0.99 2.38 -1.69
CA VAL A 70 -0.51 3.34 -0.68
C VAL A 70 -1.60 4.34 -0.31
N ASP A 71 -2.50 4.67 -1.25
CA ASP A 71 -3.65 5.55 -1.02
C ASP A 71 -4.84 4.83 -0.35
N ASP A 72 -4.76 3.51 -0.13
CA ASP A 72 -5.79 2.72 0.55
C ASP A 72 -5.58 2.75 2.08
N ASP A 73 -6.40 3.56 2.77
CA ASP A 73 -6.35 3.76 4.22
C ASP A 73 -6.52 2.45 5.01
N ASP A 74 -7.40 1.54 4.56
CA ASP A 74 -7.68 0.29 5.26
C ASP A 74 -6.49 -0.69 5.15
N LEU A 75 -5.90 -0.79 3.95
CA LEU A 75 -4.73 -1.60 3.70
C LEU A 75 -3.52 -1.08 4.48
N THR A 76 -3.26 0.23 4.45
CA THR A 76 -2.14 0.84 5.14
C THR A 76 -2.29 0.75 6.66
N ALA A 77 -3.48 1.03 7.20
CA ALA A 77 -3.75 0.87 8.63
C ALA A 77 -3.52 -0.57 9.09
N ARG A 78 -4.05 -1.55 8.35
CA ARG A 78 -3.82 -2.97 8.65
C ARG A 78 -2.33 -3.33 8.61
N ALA A 79 -1.59 -2.85 7.62
CA ALA A 79 -0.16 -3.13 7.52
C ALA A 79 0.64 -2.56 8.71
N ILE A 80 0.28 -1.36 9.17
CA ILE A 80 0.88 -0.71 10.33
C ILE A 80 0.59 -1.50 11.62
N GLU A 81 -0.66 -1.94 11.79
CA GLU A 81 -1.07 -2.76 12.94
C GLU A 81 -0.39 -4.14 12.96
N ASP A 82 -0.30 -4.82 11.80
CA ASP A 82 0.34 -6.13 11.67
C ASP A 82 1.86 -6.06 11.95
N GLU A 83 2.52 -4.93 11.64
CA GLU A 83 3.91 -4.67 12.04
C GLU A 83 4.03 -4.37 13.55
N GLY A 84 2.93 -4.11 14.25
CA GLY A 84 2.92 -3.85 15.69
C GLY A 84 3.04 -2.37 16.06
N PHE A 85 2.80 -1.45 15.13
CA PHE A 85 2.72 -0.03 15.44
C PHE A 85 1.31 0.34 15.93
N VAL A 86 1.23 1.02 17.08
CA VAL A 86 -0.03 1.51 17.65
C VAL A 86 0.10 2.98 18.01
N TYR A 87 -0.93 3.77 17.70
CA TYR A 87 -0.99 5.16 18.14
C TYR A 87 -1.34 5.25 19.63
N ARG A 88 -0.50 5.95 20.41
CA ARG A 88 -0.78 6.32 21.81
C ARG A 88 -1.03 7.81 21.88
N GLY A 89 -2.28 8.19 22.13
CA GLY A 89 -2.71 9.58 22.33
C GLY A 89 -4.24 9.69 22.43
N LEU A 90 -4.73 10.87 22.76
CA LEU A 90 -6.17 11.18 22.86
C LEU A 90 -6.81 11.61 21.52
N GLY A 91 -6.06 11.51 20.41
CA GLY A 91 -6.51 11.82 19.05
C GLY A 91 -5.45 12.60 18.26
N ALA A 92 -5.73 12.89 16.98
CA ALA A 92 -4.76 13.49 16.05
C ALA A 92 -4.18 14.86 16.47
N ASN A 93 -4.82 15.55 17.42
CA ASN A 93 -4.38 16.85 17.95
C ASN A 93 -3.68 16.75 19.32
N ASP A 94 -3.40 15.54 19.81
CA ASP A 94 -2.67 15.35 21.05
C ASP A 94 -1.17 15.69 20.84
N PRO A 95 -0.62 16.73 21.49
CA PRO A 95 0.78 17.10 21.34
C PRO A 95 1.75 16.02 21.85
N ASP A 96 1.29 15.13 22.73
CA ASP A 96 2.05 13.99 23.24
C ASP A 96 1.76 12.69 22.47
N GLY A 97 0.84 12.76 21.49
CA GLY A 97 0.40 11.65 20.67
C GLY A 97 1.51 11.14 19.76
N ARG A 98 1.81 9.84 19.83
CA ARG A 98 2.87 9.22 19.04
C ARG A 98 2.60 7.76 18.71
N TYR A 99 3.15 7.30 17.60
CA TYR A 99 3.22 5.87 17.32
C TYR A 99 4.27 5.20 18.20
N VAL A 100 3.92 4.03 18.72
CA VAL A 100 4.84 3.15 19.44
C VAL A 100 4.80 1.76 18.82
N HIS A 101 5.96 1.14 18.73
CA HIS A 101 6.07 -0.26 18.31
C HIS A 101 5.91 -1.15 19.55
N VAL A 102 4.87 -1.97 19.57
CA VAL A 102 4.59 -2.95 20.63
C VAL A 102 4.95 -4.33 20.11
N SER A 103 6.15 -4.78 20.46
CA SER A 103 6.66 -6.14 20.21
C SER A 103 6.02 -7.17 21.14
#